data_AF-A0A0N8H4N4-F1
#
_entry.id   AF-A0A0N8H4N4-F1
#
_cell.length_a   1.000
_cell.length_b   1.000
_cell.length_c   1.000
_cell.angle_alpha   90.00
_cell.angle_beta   90.00
_cell.angle_gamma   90.00
#
_symmetry.space_group_name_H-M   'P 1'
#
loop_
_entity.id
_entity.type
_entity.pdbx_description
1 polymer ?
#
loop_
_entity_poly.entity_id
_entity_poly.type
_entity_poly.pdbx_seq_one_letter_code
_entity_poly.pdbx_strand_id
1 'polypeptide(L)' 'MEIFDSAGRRLELLELRPNDSQLYEMDLSSYTTGVYYVMITDVSGNRIQRQLLVAR' A
#
# COMPACT_ATOMS: atom_id res chain seq x y z
N MET A 1 -4.89 -1.36 4.10
CA MET A 1 -3.87 -1.22 3.05
C MET A 1 -2.50 -1.41 3.68
N GLU A 2 -1.62 -2.14 3.01
CA GLU A 2 -0.27 -2.43 3.47
C GLU A 2 0.72 -2.14 2.35
N ILE A 3 1.92 -1.65 2.70
CA ILE A 3 3.04 -1.48 1.77
C ILE A 3 4.19 -2.40 2.16
N PHE A 4 4.76 -3.06 1.17
CA PHE A 4 5.92 -3.93 1.30
C PHE A 4 7.05 -3.45 0.40
N ASP A 5 8.29 -3.59 0.86
CA ASP A 5 9.47 -3.47 0.00
C ASP A 5 9.64 -4.71 -0.90
N SER A 6 10.64 -4.65 -1.79
CA SER A 6 10.96 -5.75 -2.71
C SER A 6 11.43 -7.03 -2.03
N ALA A 7 11.84 -6.96 -0.76
CA ALA A 7 12.19 -8.13 0.05
C ALA A 7 10.97 -8.73 0.78
N GLY A 8 9.78 -8.15 0.59
CA GLY A 8 8.54 -8.60 1.25
C GLY A 8 8.41 -8.13 2.69
N ARG A 9 9.25 -7.20 3.16
CA ARG A 9 9.12 -6.61 4.50
C ARG A 9 8.03 -5.53 4.47
N ARG A 10 7.08 -5.63 5.40
CA ARG A 10 6.02 -4.62 5.57
C ARG A 10 6.62 -3.33 6.12
N LEU A 11 6.41 -2.24 5.41
CA LEU A 11 6.85 -0.89 5.78
C LEU A 11 5.71 -0.11 6.46
N GLU A 12 4.49 -0.24 5.95
CA GLU A 12 3.34 0.51 6.45
C GLU A 12 2.06 -0.33 6.50
N LEU A 13 1.17 0.04 7.42
CA LEU A 13 -0.19 -0.48 7.57
C LEU A 13 -1.14 0.70 7.81
N LEU A 14 -2.11 0.86 6.92
CA LEU A 14 -3.22 1.80 7.05
C LEU A 14 -4.53 1.03 7.17
N GLU A 15 -5.21 1.13 8.31
CA GLU A 15 -6.55 0.58 8.50
C GLU A 15 -7.58 1.45 7.78
N LEU A 16 -8.24 0.89 6.77
CA LEU A 16 -9.28 1.58 6.03
C LEU A 16 -10.62 1.36 6.74
N ARG A 17 -11.32 2.45 7.06
CA ARG A 17 -12.67 2.34 7.60
C ARG A 17 -13.66 2.22 6.43
N PRO A 18 -14.68 1.35 6.53
CA PRO A 18 -15.73 1.28 5.54
C PRO A 18 -16.68 2.46 5.73
N ASN A 19 -16.49 3.48 4.91
CA ASN A 19 -17.40 4.61 4.73
C ASN A 19 -17.44 4.95 3.23
N ASP A 20 -18.60 5.38 2.73
CA ASP A 20 -18.85 5.50 1.30
C ASP A 20 -17.83 6.43 0.62
N SER A 21 -16.94 5.81 -0.15
CA SER A 21 -16.00 6.42 -1.12
C SER A 21 -15.00 7.45 -0.55
N GLN A 22 -14.25 7.07 0.49
CA GLN A 22 -13.13 7.91 0.94
C GLN A 22 -11.87 7.71 0.08
N LEU A 23 -11.30 8.82 -0.39
CA LEU A 23 -9.97 8.82 -1.02
C LEU A 23 -8.90 8.70 0.05
N TYR A 24 -7.95 7.79 -0.16
CA TYR A 24 -6.78 7.62 0.70
C TYR A 24 -5.54 7.97 -0.09
N GLU A 25 -4.78 8.94 0.41
CA GLU A 25 -3.51 9.38 -0.16
C GLU A 25 -2.36 8.97 0.75
N MET A 26 -1.20 8.68 0.15
CA MET A 26 0.02 8.35 0.87
C MET A 26 1.19 9.09 0.25
N ASP A 27 1.98 9.74 1.11
CA ASP A 27 3.21 10.40 0.69
C ASP A 27 4.36 9.39 0.66
N LEU A 28 4.99 9.27 -0.51
CA LEU A 28 6.13 8.39 -0.76
C LEU A 28 7.46 9.17 -0.86
N SER A 29 7.47 10.45 -0.49
CA SER A 29 8.64 11.33 -0.58
C SER A 29 9.86 10.83 0.21
N SER A 30 9.64 10.05 1.28
CA SER A 30 10.68 9.45 2.10
C SER A 30 11.20 8.10 1.56
N TYR A 31 10.52 7.51 0.59
CA TYR A 31 10.86 6.19 0.07
C TYR A 31 12.05 6.29 -0.89
N THR A 32 12.95 5.31 -0.78
CA THR A 32 14.07 5.15 -1.72
C THR A 32 13.54 4.69 -3.08
N THR A 33 14.22 5.07 -4.16
CA THR A 33 13.92 4.59 -5.52
C THR A 33 13.88 3.06 -5.54
N GLY A 34 12.83 2.48 -6.09
CA GLY A 34 12.66 1.03 -6.11
C GLY A 34 11.25 0.55 -6.38
N VAL A 35 11.10 -0.77 -6.39
CA VAL A 35 9.81 -1.46 -6.55
C VAL A 35 9.25 -1.79 -5.16
N TYR A 36 7.98 -1.44 -4.98
CA TYR A 36 7.18 -1.73 -3.79
C TYR A 36 5.91 -2.45 -4.18
N TYR A 37 5.26 -3.07 -3.19
CA TYR A 37 3.99 -3.75 -3.37
C TYR A 37 2.96 -3.16 -2.42
N VAL A 38 1.81 -2.77 -2.98
CA VAL A 38 0.64 -2.34 -2.22
C VAL A 38 -0.34 -3.49 -2.16
N MET A 39 -0.79 -3.85 -0.96
CA MET A 39 -1.83 -4.84 -0.73
C MET A 39 -3.04 -4.20 -0.05
N ILE A 40 -4.22 -4.36 -0.64
CA ILE A 40 -5.48 -3.96 -0.04
C ILE A 40 -6.25 -5.23 0.26
N THR A 41 -6.62 -5.39 1.54
CA THR A 41 -7.42 -6.50 2.03
C THR A 41 -8.77 -5.94 2.46
N ASP A 42 -9.86 -6.46 1.91
CA ASP A 42 -11.21 -6.08 2.36
C ASP A 42 -11.59 -6.81 3.66
N VAL A 43 -12.74 -6.44 4.24
CA VAL A 43 -13.24 -7.02 5.50
C VAL A 43 -13.57 -8.52 5.39
N SER A 44 -13.76 -9.03 4.17
CA SER A 44 -14.00 -10.45 3.90
C SER A 44 -12.70 -11.23 3.67
N GLY A 45 -11.55 -10.54 3.69
CA GLY A 45 -10.23 -11.13 3.46
C GLY A 45 -9.80 -11.19 2.00
N ASN A 46 -10.57 -10.64 1.06
CA ASN A 46 -10.16 -10.60 -0.36
C ASN A 46 -8.99 -9.64 -0.52
N ARG A 47 -7.99 -10.04 -1.32
CA ARG A 47 -6.75 -9.28 -1.51
C ARG A 47 -6.58 -8.81 -2.93
N ILE A 48 -6.25 -7.53 -3.09
CA ILE A 48 -5.74 -6.96 -4.33
C ILE A 48 -4.30 -6.52 -4.08
N GLN A 49 -3.39 -7.02 -4.92
CA GLN A 49 -1.99 -6.63 -4.91
C GLN A 49 -1.64 -5.82 -6.17
N ARG A 50 -0.86 -4.76 -6.00
CA ARG A 50 -0.34 -3.94 -7.09
C ARG A 50 1.13 -3.62 -6.88
N GLN A 51 1.89 -3.61 -7.97
CA GLN A 51 3.27 -3.15 -7.98
C GLN A 51 3.30 -1.63 -8.13
N LEU A 52 4.15 -0.98 -7.37
CA LEU A 52 4.40 0.45 -7.42
C LEU A 52 5.89 0.70 -7.66
N LEU A 53 6.22 1.45 -8.72
CA LEU A 53 7.58 1.92 -8.97
C LEU A 53 7.71 3.33 -8.40
N VAL A 54 8.58 3.51 -7.41
CA VAL A 54 9.01 4.83 -6.94
C VAL A 54 10.28 5.19 -7.71
N ALA A 55 10.19 6.22 -8.56
CA ALA A 55 11.30 6.77 -9.33
C ALA A 55 11.42 8.27 -9.05
N ARG A 56 12.64 8.80 -9.09
CA ARG A 56 12.95 10.23 -8.92
C ARG A 56 13.67 10.75 -10.14
#